data_AF-A0A8J7YDW9-F1
#
_entry.id   AF-A0A8J7YDW9-F1
#
_cell.length_a   1.000
_cell.length_b   1.000
_cell.length_c   1.000
_cell.angle_alpha   90.00
_cell.angle_beta   90.00
_cell.angle_gamma   90.00
#
_symmetry.space_group_name_H-M   'P 1'
#
loop_
_entity.id
_entity.type
_entity.pdbx_description
1 polymer ?
#
loop_
_entity_poly.entity_id
_entity_poly.type
_entity_poly.pdbx_seq_one_letter_code
_entity_poly.pdbx_strand_id
1 'polypeptide(L)'
;MLKKQQRNRSYKATGYSWLKRWNSKGYEGLIPEFGGGRPPKLTKEQKEKLKEILNEKDSWTTKEVQKLIEKKFGVEYSSYHVRRILKSLHGID
;
A
#
# COMPACT_ATOMS: atom_id res chain seq x y z
N MET A 1 -4.77 -25.67 46.79
CA MET A 1 -3.53 -25.42 46.01
C MET A 1 -3.73 -24.23 45.07
N LEU A 2 -2.64 -23.51 44.80
CA LEU A 2 -2.54 -22.11 44.34
C LEU A 2 -3.30 -21.70 43.07
N LYS A 3 -3.78 -20.44 43.13
CA LYS A 3 -4.27 -19.62 42.01
C LYS A 3 -3.20 -19.50 40.92
N LYS A 4 -3.59 -19.72 39.65
CA LYS A 4 -2.89 -19.10 38.51
C LYS A 4 -3.91 -18.38 37.63
N GLN A 5 -4.17 -17.15 38.04
CA GLN A 5 -4.75 -16.10 37.22
C GLN A 5 -3.78 -15.86 36.04
N GLN A 6 -4.07 -16.43 34.87
CA GLN A 6 -3.26 -16.15 33.68
C GLN A 6 -3.67 -14.80 33.10
N ARG A 7 -2.71 -13.87 33.14
CA ARG A 7 -2.78 -12.52 32.58
C ARG A 7 -3.27 -12.54 31.14
N ASN A 8 -4.42 -11.93 30.88
CA ASN A 8 -4.87 -11.57 29.54
C ASN A 8 -3.91 -10.50 28.97
N ARG A 9 -2.93 -10.91 28.15
CA ARG A 9 -2.39 -10.03 27.09
C ARG A 9 -3.14 -10.40 25.80
N SER A 10 -3.43 -9.41 24.98
CA SER A 10 -4.37 -9.49 23.86
C SER A 10 -3.84 -10.25 22.65
N TYR A 11 -3.69 -11.57 22.74
CA TYR A 11 -3.25 -12.45 21.64
C TYR A 11 -4.28 -13.52 21.21
N LYS A 12 -5.46 -13.56 21.86
CA LYS A 12 -6.48 -14.57 21.58
C LYS A 12 -7.13 -14.42 20.20
N ALA A 13 -7.19 -13.23 19.61
CA ALA A 13 -7.92 -13.03 18.35
C ALA A 13 -7.30 -13.77 17.14
N THR A 14 -5.98 -13.93 17.10
CA THR A 14 -5.29 -14.46 15.93
C THR A 14 -5.38 -15.99 15.84
N GLY A 15 -5.07 -16.72 16.92
CA GLY A 15 -5.06 -18.20 16.90
C GLY A 15 -6.44 -18.81 16.61
N TYR A 16 -7.50 -18.27 17.19
CA TYR A 16 -8.87 -18.73 16.92
C TYR A 16 -9.31 -18.45 15.48
N SER A 17 -8.88 -17.33 14.88
CA SER A 17 -9.18 -17.04 13.48
C SER A 17 -8.50 -18.04 12.53
N TRP A 18 -7.27 -18.46 12.84
CA TRP A 18 -6.54 -19.45 12.04
C TRP A 18 -7.19 -20.82 12.15
N LEU A 19 -7.54 -21.26 13.37
CA LEU A 19 -8.25 -22.52 13.58
C LEU A 19 -9.62 -22.54 12.88
N LYS A 20 -10.38 -21.43 12.94
CA LYS A 20 -11.67 -21.31 12.25
C LYS A 20 -11.52 -21.40 10.73
N ARG A 21 -10.50 -20.74 10.16
CA ARG A 21 -10.20 -20.80 8.71
C ARG A 21 -9.78 -22.20 8.28
N TRP A 22 -8.93 -22.87 9.07
CA TRP A 22 -8.55 -24.27 8.84
C TRP A 22 -9.76 -25.20 8.87
N ASN A 23 -10.59 -25.14 9.91
CA ASN A 23 -11.77 -26.00 10.03
C ASN A 23 -12.79 -25.78 8.90
N SER A 24 -12.79 -24.60 8.27
CA SER A 24 -13.73 -24.26 7.20
C SER A 24 -13.17 -24.51 5.79
N LYS A 25 -11.88 -24.30 5.55
CA LYS A 25 -11.25 -24.29 4.20
C LYS A 25 -10.01 -25.19 4.09
N GLY A 26 -9.66 -25.93 5.14
CA GLY A 26 -8.46 -26.77 5.18
C GLY A 26 -7.18 -25.98 4.89
N TYR A 27 -6.29 -26.56 4.08
CA TYR A 27 -5.03 -25.94 3.68
C TYR A 27 -5.20 -24.58 3.00
N GLU A 28 -6.24 -24.40 2.16
CA GLU A 28 -6.53 -23.13 1.50
C GLU A 28 -6.82 -22.01 2.52
N GLY A 29 -7.39 -22.36 3.67
CA GLY A 29 -7.66 -21.42 4.76
C GLY A 29 -6.42 -20.89 5.48
N LEU A 30 -5.25 -21.52 5.27
CA LEU A 30 -3.97 -21.06 5.79
C LEU A 30 -3.23 -20.15 4.81
N ILE A 31 -3.64 -20.13 3.54
CA ILE A 31 -3.08 -19.19 2.56
C ILE A 31 -3.45 -17.78 3.03
N PRO A 32 -2.47 -16.89 3.26
CA PRO A 32 -2.77 -15.54 3.72
C PRO A 32 -3.62 -14.81 2.68
N GLU A 33 -4.83 -14.42 3.08
CA GLU A 33 -5.65 -13.47 2.33
C GLU A 33 -5.01 -12.08 2.46
N PHE A 34 -4.03 -11.78 1.60
CA PHE A 34 -3.45 -10.45 1.52
C PHE A 34 -4.48 -9.49 0.93
N GLY A 35 -5.13 -8.69 1.77
CA GLY A 35 -6.05 -7.62 1.33
C GLY A 35 -5.39 -6.46 0.59
N GLY A 36 -4.10 -6.60 0.23
CA GLY A 36 -3.27 -5.52 -0.28
C GLY A 36 -2.98 -4.45 0.77
N GLY A 37 -2.12 -3.50 0.41
CA GLY A 37 -1.95 -2.27 1.17
C GLY A 37 -3.06 -1.25 0.87
N ARG A 38 -3.02 -0.11 1.57
CA ARG A 38 -3.89 1.03 1.24
C ARG A 38 -3.75 1.37 -0.25
N PRO A 39 -4.85 1.55 -1.00
CA PRO A 39 -4.75 1.92 -2.41
C PRO A 39 -3.96 3.23 -2.57
N PRO A 40 -3.15 3.35 -3.64
CA PRO A 40 -2.42 4.58 -3.93
C PRO A 40 -3.40 5.74 -4.16
N LYS A 41 -3.03 6.96 -3.75
CA LYS A 41 -3.88 8.14 -3.95
C LYS A 41 -4.14 8.46 -5.44
N LEU A 42 -3.18 8.17 -6.32
CA LEU A 42 -3.38 8.24 -7.77
C LEU A 42 -3.96 6.94 -8.31
N THR A 43 -5.05 7.07 -9.07
CA THR A 43 -5.63 5.97 -9.85
C THR A 43 -4.69 5.54 -10.98
N LYS A 44 -4.95 4.37 -11.58
CA LYS A 44 -4.18 3.88 -12.72
C LYS A 44 -4.21 4.88 -13.89
N GLU A 45 -5.38 5.38 -14.25
CA GLU A 45 -5.58 6.38 -15.31
C GLU A 45 -4.84 7.69 -15.02
N GLN A 46 -4.84 8.14 -13.76
CA GLN A 46 -4.11 9.35 -13.38
C GLN A 46 -2.59 9.15 -13.50
N LYS A 47 -2.08 7.94 -13.20
CA LYS A 47 -0.66 7.61 -13.41
C LYS A 47 -0.29 7.56 -14.89
N GLU A 48 -1.15 7.03 -15.74
CA GLU A 48 -0.96 7.01 -17.20
C GLU A 48 -0.91 8.44 -17.76
N LYS A 49 -1.89 9.28 -17.40
CA LYS A 49 -1.89 10.72 -17.74
C LYS A 49 -0.65 11.45 -17.22
N LEU A 50 -0.21 11.13 -15.99
CA LEU A 50 1.02 11.70 -15.45
C LEU A 50 2.23 11.30 -16.30
N LYS A 51 2.32 10.04 -16.73
CA LYS A 51 3.40 9.55 -17.60
C LYS A 51 3.43 10.27 -18.94
N GLU A 52 2.28 10.49 -19.57
CA GLU A 52 2.17 11.23 -20.83
C GLU A 52 2.75 12.66 -20.69
N ILE A 53 2.34 13.40 -19.66
CA ILE A 53 2.83 14.77 -19.41
C ILE A 53 4.34 14.77 -19.15
N LEU A 54 4.83 13.79 -18.39
CA LEU A 54 6.26 13.71 -18.08
C LEU A 54 7.09 13.45 -19.35
N ASN A 55 6.54 12.80 -20.38
CA ASN A 55 7.20 12.58 -21.66
C ASN A 55 7.21 13.82 -22.58
N GLU A 56 6.43 14.87 -22.29
CA GLU A 56 6.43 16.11 -23.09
C GLU A 56 7.72 16.95 -22.93
N LYS A 57 8.55 16.64 -21.92
CA LYS A 57 9.80 17.34 -21.63
C LYS A 57 10.84 16.38 -21.07
N ASP A 58 12.09 16.54 -21.51
CA ASP A 58 13.22 15.67 -21.12
C ASP A 58 13.61 15.72 -19.63
N SER A 59 13.30 16.81 -18.92
CA SER A 59 13.75 17.01 -17.55
C SER A 59 12.68 17.58 -16.62
N TRP A 60 12.47 16.89 -15.50
CA TRP A 60 11.58 17.29 -14.43
C TRP A 60 12.28 17.19 -13.09
N THR A 61 12.19 18.25 -12.29
CA THR A 61 12.57 18.20 -10.88
C THR A 61 11.46 17.56 -10.06
N THR A 62 11.80 16.90 -8.94
CA THR A 62 10.80 16.31 -8.04
C THR A 62 9.79 17.34 -7.52
N LYS A 63 10.21 18.60 -7.32
CA LYS A 63 9.33 19.69 -6.88
C LYS A 63 8.33 20.10 -7.97
N GLU A 64 8.73 20.14 -9.23
CA GLU A 64 7.82 20.42 -10.34
C GLU A 64 6.78 19.32 -10.48
N VAL A 65 7.20 18.05 -10.41
CA VAL A 65 6.26 16.92 -10.46
C VAL A 65 5.30 16.94 -9.27
N GLN A 66 5.78 17.26 -8.08
CA GLN A 66 4.92 17.41 -6.89
C GLN A 66 3.81 18.43 -7.12
N LYS A 67 4.17 19.64 -7.58
CA LYS A 67 3.22 20.72 -7.89
C LYS A 67 2.27 20.34 -9.03
N LEU A 68 2.77 19.62 -10.04
CA LEU A 68 1.97 19.13 -11.15
C LEU A 68 0.88 18.16 -10.66
N ILE A 69 1.25 17.20 -9.81
CA ILE A 69 0.30 16.21 -9.27
C ILE A 69 -0.78 16.90 -8.44
N GLU A 70 -0.37 17.83 -7.57
CA GLU A 70 -1.29 18.62 -6.75
C GLU A 70 -2.26 19.42 -7.63
N LYS A 71 -1.74 20.16 -8.62
CA LYS A 71 -2.55 21.01 -9.50
C LYS A 71 -3.50 20.21 -10.40
N LYS A 72 -3.05 19.08 -10.97
CA LYS A 72 -3.81 18.33 -11.99
C LYS A 72 -4.74 17.28 -11.40
N PHE A 73 -4.42 16.74 -10.22
CA PHE A 73 -5.18 15.64 -9.61
C PHE A 73 -5.72 15.96 -8.22
N GLY A 74 -5.38 17.11 -7.62
CA GLY A 74 -5.80 17.47 -6.27
C GLY A 74 -5.19 16.58 -5.18
N VAL A 75 -4.06 15.92 -5.50
CA VAL A 75 -3.42 14.94 -4.62
C VAL A 75 -2.09 15.48 -4.14
N GLU A 76 -1.94 15.59 -2.82
CA GLU A 76 -0.68 15.95 -2.21
C GLU A 76 0.18 14.71 -1.89
N TYR A 77 1.47 14.82 -2.23
CA TYR A 77 2.49 13.87 -1.86
C TYR A 77 3.72 14.58 -1.29
N SER A 78 4.41 13.91 -0.37
CA SER A 78 5.77 14.30 0.00
C SER A 78 6.74 14.04 -1.15
N SER A 79 7.85 14.78 -1.20
CA SER A 79 8.86 14.62 -2.25
C SER A 79 9.43 13.20 -2.33
N TYR A 80 9.53 12.49 -1.19
CA TYR A 80 9.89 11.07 -1.16
C TYR A 80 8.87 10.18 -1.90
N HIS A 81 7.57 10.40 -1.68
CA HIS A 81 6.52 9.66 -2.40
C HIS A 81 6.55 9.97 -3.90
N VAL A 82 6.76 11.22 -4.29
CA VAL A 82 6.91 11.61 -5.70
C VAL A 82 8.10 10.88 -6.33
N ARG A 83 9.24 10.81 -5.64
CA ARG A 83 10.41 10.05 -6.11
C ARG A 83 10.10 8.56 -6.30
N ARG A 84 9.34 7.93 -5.39
CA ARG A 84 8.90 6.54 -5.55
C ARG A 84 7.96 6.35 -6.74
N ILE A 85 7.03 7.28 -6.95
CA ILE A 85 6.14 7.27 -8.11
C ILE A 85 6.97 7.36 -9.39
N LEU A 86 7.91 8.30 -9.47
CA LEU A 86 8.80 8.47 -10.63
C LEU A 86 9.66 7.23 -10.91
N LYS A 87 10.19 6.56 -9.88
CA LYS A 87 10.88 5.27 -10.05
C LYS A 87 9.96 4.21 -10.64
N SER A 88 8.75 4.08 -10.10
CA SER A 88 7.78 3.08 -10.57
C SER A 88 7.29 3.33 -12.01
N LEU A 89 7.36 4.56 -12.51
CA LEU A 89 6.97 4.90 -13.88
C LEU A 89 8.07 4.61 -14.90
N HIS A 90 9.35 4.74 -14.51
CA HIS A 90 10.51 4.51 -15.39
C HIS A 90 11.07 3.08 -15.30
N GLY A 91 10.58 2.25 -14.38
CA GLY A 91 11.00 0.85 -14.26
C GLY A 91 12.45 0.66 -13.79
N ILE A 92 13.01 1.64 -13.08
CA ILE A 92 14.36 1.56 -12.50
C ILE A 92 14.22 1.26 -11.01
N ASP A 93 14.38 -0.01 -10.66
CA ASP A 93 14.49 -0.48 -9.27
C ASP A 93 15.83 -0.03 -8.65
#